data_AF-A0A1S8DHY2-F1
#
_entry.id   AF-A0A1S8DHY2-F1
#
_cell.length_a   1.000
_cell.length_b   1.000
_cell.length_c   1.000
_cell.angle_alpha   90.00
_cell.angle_beta   90.00
_cell.angle_gamma   90.00
#
_symmetry.space_group_name_H-M   'P 1'
#
loop_
_entity.id
_entity.type
_entity.pdbx_description
1 polymer ?
#
loop_
_entity_poly.entity_id
_entity_poly.type
_entity_poly.pdbx_seq_one_letter_code
_entity_poly.pdbx_strand_id
1 'polypeptide(L)'
;MNKPTLALLAAALCTPVWAAVTEQDVAAAREPALAGQAPATAQLFRLYDGADGAVAEWINETLGQVAQAHPKLFLTELVSYNGGAACTNIAALGPDFVDAFALQADELSARRAALQSVDDAALETARDHCTAQLDQAISRSRAAAAALSAAE
;
A
#
# COMPACT_ATOMS: atom_id res chain seq x y z
N MET A 1 -63.34 -27.04 -10.54
CA MET A 1 -62.19 -27.43 -11.39
C MET A 1 -61.21 -26.27 -11.44
N ASN A 2 -60.03 -26.52 -10.88
CA ASN A 2 -58.95 -25.57 -10.63
C ASN A 2 -58.30 -25.05 -11.92
N LYS A 3 -57.94 -23.75 -11.94
CA LYS A 3 -56.67 -23.29 -12.53
C LYS A 3 -56.11 -22.14 -11.67
N PRO A 4 -54.91 -22.28 -11.08
CA PRO A 4 -54.30 -21.21 -10.32
C PRO A 4 -53.58 -20.23 -11.26
N THR A 5 -53.76 -18.95 -10.99
CA THR A 5 -53.02 -17.84 -11.60
C THR A 5 -51.58 -17.87 -11.08
N LEU A 6 -50.63 -18.29 -11.91
CA LEU A 6 -49.20 -18.21 -11.59
C LEU A 6 -48.72 -16.77 -11.82
N ALA A 7 -48.69 -15.98 -10.74
CA ALA A 7 -47.93 -14.74 -10.70
C ALA A 7 -46.44 -15.09 -10.53
N LEU A 8 -45.66 -14.96 -11.60
CA LEU A 8 -44.20 -14.97 -11.51
C LEU A 8 -43.75 -13.67 -10.83
N LEU A 9 -43.49 -13.73 -9.53
CA LEU A 9 -42.66 -12.76 -8.82
C LEU A 9 -41.20 -13.05 -9.20
N ALA A 10 -40.69 -12.33 -10.19
CA ALA A 10 -39.25 -12.24 -10.42
C ALA A 10 -38.64 -11.41 -9.28
N ALA A 11 -38.23 -12.07 -8.20
CA ALA A 11 -37.36 -11.47 -7.21
C ALA A 11 -36.00 -11.25 -7.86
N ALA A 12 -35.78 -10.04 -8.40
CA ALA A 12 -34.47 -9.57 -8.78
C ALA A 12 -33.63 -9.47 -7.49
N LEU A 13 -32.86 -10.52 -7.22
CA LEU A 13 -31.81 -10.50 -6.21
C LEU A 13 -30.77 -9.49 -6.69
N CYS A 14 -30.89 -8.24 -6.24
CA CYS A 14 -29.78 -7.29 -6.25
C CYS A 14 -28.71 -7.84 -5.30
N THR A 15 -27.88 -8.76 -5.79
CA THR A 15 -26.59 -9.01 -5.15
C THR A 15 -25.81 -7.69 -5.21
N PRO A 16 -25.29 -7.17 -4.09
CA PRO A 16 -24.41 -6.03 -4.16
C PRO A 16 -23.23 -6.42 -5.04
N VAL A 17 -23.13 -5.82 -6.23
CA VAL A 17 -21.91 -5.90 -7.03
C VAL A 17 -20.88 -5.12 -6.22
N TRP A 18 -20.04 -5.83 -5.48
CA TRP A 18 -18.81 -5.27 -4.98
C TRP A 18 -17.98 -4.99 -6.24
N ALA A 19 -17.96 -3.73 -6.65
CA ALA A 19 -17.10 -3.32 -7.74
C ALA A 19 -15.66 -3.62 -7.31
N ALA A 20 -14.97 -4.47 -8.08
CA ALA A 20 -13.57 -4.74 -7.86
C ALA A 20 -12.78 -3.43 -7.95
N VAL A 21 -11.78 -3.26 -7.08
CA VAL A 21 -10.88 -2.12 -7.16
C VAL A 21 -10.13 -2.18 -8.49
N THR A 22 -10.14 -1.09 -9.23
CA THR A 22 -9.51 -1.01 -10.54
C THR A 22 -8.23 -0.19 -10.50
N GLU A 23 -7.39 -0.39 -11.51
CA GLU A 23 -6.24 0.50 -11.79
C GLU A 23 -6.66 1.97 -11.89
N GLN A 24 -7.84 2.26 -12.43
CA GLN A 24 -8.32 3.63 -12.57
C GLN A 24 -8.64 4.30 -11.22
N ASP A 25 -9.09 3.52 -10.23
CA ASP A 25 -9.30 4.03 -8.87
C ASP A 25 -7.97 4.44 -8.22
N VAL A 26 -6.92 3.63 -8.42
CA VAL A 26 -5.57 3.93 -7.94
C VAL A 26 -4.98 5.14 -8.67
N ALA A 27 -5.14 5.20 -10.01
CA ALA A 27 -4.68 6.32 -10.82
C ALA A 27 -5.27 7.66 -10.38
N ALA A 28 -6.56 7.68 -10.03
CA ALA A 28 -7.26 8.88 -9.58
C ALA A 28 -6.77 9.36 -8.19
N ALA A 29 -6.32 8.45 -7.33
CA ALA A 29 -5.83 8.77 -5.99
C ALA A 29 -4.32 9.09 -5.95
N ARG A 30 -3.53 8.57 -6.89
CA ARG A 30 -2.07 8.65 -6.87
C ARG A 30 -1.52 10.07 -6.82
N GLU A 31 -1.78 10.89 -7.84
CA GLU A 31 -1.20 12.25 -7.91
C GLU A 31 -1.61 13.13 -6.72
N PRO A 32 -2.89 13.16 -6.30
CA PRO A 32 -3.28 13.87 -5.08
C PRO A 32 -2.57 13.35 -3.81
N ALA A 33 -2.38 12.04 -3.68
CA ALA A 33 -1.69 11.45 -2.52
C ALA A 33 -0.21 11.84 -2.50
N LEU A 34 0.48 11.78 -3.65
CA LEU A 34 1.86 12.23 -3.80
C LEU A 34 2.02 13.74 -3.58
N ALA A 35 0.98 14.52 -3.83
CA ALA A 35 0.91 15.95 -3.49
C ALA A 35 0.60 16.21 -1.99
N GLY A 36 0.46 15.18 -1.16
CA GLY A 36 0.22 15.30 0.27
C GLY A 36 -1.25 15.52 0.65
N GLN A 37 -2.21 15.21 -0.22
CA GLN A 37 -3.62 15.31 0.10
C GLN A 37 -4.08 14.13 0.97
N ALA A 38 -4.41 14.41 2.22
CA ALA A 38 -4.84 13.40 3.18
C ALA A 38 -6.01 12.51 2.69
N PRO A 39 -7.10 13.06 2.10
CA PRO A 39 -8.22 12.23 1.64
C PRO A 39 -7.82 11.19 0.59
N ALA A 40 -6.83 11.50 -0.25
CA ALA A 40 -6.34 10.60 -1.28
C ALA A 40 -5.43 9.51 -0.71
N THR A 41 -4.56 9.85 0.24
CA THR A 41 -3.76 8.85 0.98
C THR A 41 -4.67 7.88 1.74
N ALA A 42 -5.70 8.41 2.43
CA ALA A 42 -6.72 7.61 3.08
C ALA A 42 -7.48 6.71 2.10
N GLN A 43 -7.75 7.21 0.89
CA GLN A 43 -8.40 6.43 -0.17
C GLN A 43 -7.53 5.24 -0.60
N LEU A 44 -6.22 5.44 -0.79
CA LEU A 44 -5.31 4.34 -1.14
C LEU A 44 -5.33 3.21 -0.10
N PHE A 45 -5.34 3.55 1.21
CA PHE A 45 -5.49 2.55 2.26
C PHE A 45 -6.83 1.82 2.20
N ARG A 46 -7.94 2.51 1.93
CA ARG A 46 -9.26 1.86 1.76
C ARG A 46 -9.33 0.96 0.53
N LEU A 47 -8.72 1.37 -0.57
CA LEU A 47 -8.66 0.57 -1.80
C LEU A 47 -7.84 -0.71 -1.59
N TYR A 48 -6.86 -0.71 -0.68
CA TYR A 48 -6.02 -1.86 -0.41
C TYR A 48 -6.80 -3.10 0.06
N ASP A 49 -7.87 -2.93 0.84
CA ASP A 49 -8.71 -4.04 1.35
C ASP A 49 -9.38 -4.87 0.25
N GLY A 50 -9.65 -4.24 -0.90
CA GLY A 50 -10.34 -4.86 -2.04
C GLY A 50 -9.45 -5.08 -3.26
N ALA A 51 -8.15 -4.81 -3.15
CA ALA A 51 -7.20 -4.93 -4.24
C ALA A 51 -6.41 -6.24 -4.18
N ASP A 52 -6.10 -6.82 -5.33
CA ASP A 52 -5.21 -7.96 -5.48
C ASP A 52 -4.19 -7.73 -6.60
N GLY A 53 -3.24 -8.66 -6.72
CA GLY A 53 -2.24 -8.69 -7.78
C GLY A 53 -1.58 -7.33 -8.06
N ALA A 54 -1.58 -6.94 -9.33
CA ALA A 54 -0.94 -5.70 -9.80
C ALA A 54 -1.54 -4.42 -9.18
N VAL A 55 -2.84 -4.41 -8.87
CA VAL A 55 -3.50 -3.25 -8.25
C VAL A 55 -3.01 -3.06 -6.82
N ALA A 56 -2.92 -4.15 -6.05
CA ALA A 56 -2.39 -4.09 -4.69
C ALA A 56 -0.91 -3.70 -4.67
N GLU A 57 -0.12 -4.17 -5.65
CA GLU A 57 1.27 -3.75 -5.82
C GLU A 57 1.39 -2.25 -6.13
N TRP A 58 0.56 -1.73 -7.04
CA TRP A 58 0.57 -0.31 -7.38
C TRP A 58 0.16 0.59 -6.21
N ILE A 59 -0.82 0.17 -5.41
CA ILE A 59 -1.19 0.86 -4.16
C ILE A 59 0.00 0.88 -3.19
N ASN A 60 0.66 -0.25 -2.97
CA ASN A 60 1.79 -0.35 -2.06
C ASN A 60 2.98 0.49 -2.52
N GLU A 61 3.30 0.49 -3.82
CA GLU A 61 4.34 1.35 -4.39
C GLU A 61 4.01 2.83 -4.12
N THR A 62 2.78 3.23 -4.42
CA THR A 62 2.33 4.62 -4.23
C THR A 62 2.37 5.02 -2.76
N LEU A 63 1.88 4.16 -1.86
CA LEU A 63 1.93 4.40 -0.41
C LEU A 63 3.38 4.48 0.11
N GLY A 64 4.30 3.69 -0.44
CA GLY A 64 5.72 3.79 -0.13
C GLY A 64 6.35 5.12 -0.56
N GLN A 65 5.96 5.64 -1.72
CA GLN A 65 6.36 6.98 -2.18
C GLN A 65 5.78 8.07 -1.28
N VAL A 66 4.51 7.94 -0.86
CA VAL A 66 3.89 8.85 0.13
C VAL A 66 4.61 8.78 1.47
N ALA A 67 5.02 7.58 1.93
CA ALA A 67 5.78 7.43 3.16
C ALA A 67 7.13 8.15 3.11
N GLN A 68 7.77 8.22 1.94
CA GLN A 68 9.00 8.98 1.76
C GLN A 68 8.77 10.49 1.71
N ALA A 69 7.78 10.94 0.93
CA ALA A 69 7.54 12.37 0.68
C ALA A 69 6.80 13.06 1.84
N HIS A 70 5.84 12.36 2.46
CA HIS A 70 4.92 12.87 3.48
C HIS A 70 4.81 11.88 4.66
N PRO A 71 5.91 11.56 5.37
CA PRO A 71 5.96 10.44 6.33
C PRO A 71 4.94 10.56 7.47
N LYS A 72 4.71 11.78 7.99
CA LYS A 72 3.72 12.00 9.05
C LYS A 72 2.29 11.73 8.56
N LEU A 73 1.96 12.13 7.33
CA LEU A 73 0.65 11.88 6.74
C LEU A 73 0.43 10.37 6.56
N PHE A 74 1.40 9.68 5.95
CA PHE A 74 1.35 8.23 5.78
C PHE A 74 1.06 7.51 7.10
N LEU A 75 1.81 7.83 8.16
CA LEU A 75 1.64 7.20 9.47
C LEU A 75 0.27 7.52 10.10
N THR A 76 -0.21 8.75 9.94
CA THR A 76 -1.52 9.16 10.47
C THR A 76 -2.65 8.38 9.81
N GLU A 77 -2.60 8.22 8.48
CA GLU A 77 -3.62 7.47 7.74
C GLU A 77 -3.49 5.96 7.97
N LEU A 78 -2.28 5.44 8.14
CA LEU A 78 -2.05 4.04 8.53
C LEU A 78 -2.70 3.72 9.87
N VAL A 79 -2.49 4.58 10.88
CA VAL A 79 -3.12 4.44 12.20
C VAL A 79 -4.64 4.52 12.09
N SER A 80 -5.16 5.42 11.27
CA SER A 80 -6.61 5.54 11.04
C SER A 80 -7.19 4.30 10.35
N TYR A 81 -6.43 3.67 9.45
CA TYR A 81 -6.84 2.51 8.68
C TYR A 81 -6.83 1.22 9.52
N ASN A 82 -5.77 0.95 10.29
CA ASN A 82 -5.60 -0.33 10.97
C ASN A 82 -5.06 -0.24 12.42
N GLY A 83 -5.10 0.94 13.02
CA GLY A 83 -4.55 1.17 14.37
C GLY A 83 -3.03 1.13 14.44
N GLY A 84 -2.32 1.13 13.31
CA GLY A 84 -0.86 1.01 13.25
C GLY A 84 -0.37 -0.43 13.45
N ALA A 85 -1.27 -1.41 13.38
CA ALA A 85 -0.97 -2.81 13.71
C ALA A 85 -0.04 -3.49 12.69
N ALA A 86 -0.13 -3.11 11.42
CA ALA A 86 0.73 -3.66 10.37
C ALA A 86 1.07 -2.55 9.37
N CYS A 87 2.33 -2.42 9.00
CA CYS A 87 2.67 -1.63 7.82
C CYS A 87 2.11 -2.35 6.59
N THR A 88 1.40 -1.63 5.72
CA THR A 88 1.19 -2.07 4.32
C THR A 88 2.57 -2.36 3.68
N ASN A 89 2.64 -3.06 2.54
CA ASN A 89 3.93 -3.50 1.98
C ASN A 89 4.79 -2.31 1.49
N ILE A 90 5.36 -1.57 2.43
CA ILE A 90 6.10 -0.32 2.26
C ILE A 90 7.42 -0.52 1.52
N ALA A 91 7.85 -1.78 1.40
CA ALA A 91 9.00 -2.20 0.64
C ALA A 91 8.70 -2.45 -0.84
N ALA A 92 7.46 -2.26 -1.32
CA ALA A 92 7.14 -2.32 -2.73
C ALA A 92 7.77 -1.12 -3.47
N LEU A 93 8.66 -1.40 -4.43
CA LEU A 93 9.42 -0.37 -5.16
C LEU A 93 8.99 -0.20 -6.62
N GLY A 94 8.25 -1.16 -7.17
CA GLY A 94 7.85 -1.15 -8.58
C GLY A 94 8.90 -1.77 -9.53
N PRO A 95 8.59 -1.81 -10.83
CA PRO A 95 9.36 -2.56 -11.83
C PRO A 95 10.76 -2.00 -12.11
N ASP A 96 10.99 -0.71 -11.88
CA ASP A 96 12.28 -0.05 -12.15
C ASP A 96 13.42 -0.55 -11.24
N PHE A 97 13.08 -1.27 -10.17
CA PHE A 97 14.02 -1.79 -9.19
C PHE A 97 14.27 -3.30 -9.31
N VAL A 98 13.68 -3.98 -10.30
CA VAL A 98 13.88 -5.42 -10.51
C VAL A 98 15.36 -5.72 -10.73
N ASP A 99 15.89 -6.67 -9.96
CA ASP A 99 17.30 -7.10 -9.94
C ASP A 99 18.34 -5.99 -9.64
N ALA A 100 17.91 -4.77 -9.36
CA ALA A 100 18.76 -3.63 -9.00
C ALA A 100 18.98 -3.54 -7.48
N PHE A 101 19.50 -4.62 -6.87
CA PHE A 101 19.54 -4.79 -5.41
C PHE A 101 20.23 -3.65 -4.63
N ALA A 102 21.28 -3.04 -5.19
CA ALA A 102 21.92 -1.88 -4.58
C ALA A 102 20.97 -0.67 -4.54
N LEU A 103 20.32 -0.36 -5.67
CA LEU A 103 19.33 0.73 -5.75
C LEU A 103 18.11 0.47 -4.86
N GLN A 104 17.68 -0.79 -4.75
CA GLN A 104 16.62 -1.17 -3.80
C GLN A 104 17.00 -0.79 -2.37
N ALA A 105 18.22 -1.15 -1.94
CA ALA A 105 18.67 -0.86 -0.58
C ALA A 105 18.73 0.65 -0.30
N ASP A 106 19.15 1.44 -1.28
CA ASP A 106 19.22 2.90 -1.15
C ASP A 106 17.84 3.53 -1.03
N GLU A 107 16.90 3.18 -1.91
CA GLU A 107 15.52 3.68 -1.89
C GLU A 107 14.80 3.28 -0.59
N LEU A 108 14.93 2.02 -0.15
CA LEU A 108 14.35 1.58 1.12
C LEU A 108 14.97 2.30 2.32
N SER A 109 16.27 2.61 2.26
CA SER A 109 16.94 3.39 3.31
C SER A 109 16.42 4.83 3.36
N ALA A 110 16.13 5.44 2.21
CA ALA A 110 15.52 6.77 2.13
C ALA A 110 14.11 6.78 2.75
N ARG A 111 13.25 5.80 2.41
CA ARG A 111 11.93 5.63 3.04
C ARG A 111 12.03 5.49 4.56
N ARG A 112 12.96 4.67 5.02
CA ARG A 112 13.20 4.44 6.44
C ARG A 112 13.59 5.73 7.16
N ALA A 113 14.53 6.49 6.58
CA ALA A 113 14.98 7.76 7.14
C ALA A 113 13.83 8.78 7.22
N ALA A 114 12.97 8.87 6.19
CA ALA A 114 11.80 9.73 6.20
C ALA A 114 10.84 9.38 7.34
N LEU A 115 10.51 8.10 7.53
CA LEU A 115 9.67 7.67 8.66
C LEU A 115 10.30 8.00 10.01
N GLN A 116 11.61 7.81 10.15
CA GLN A 116 12.33 8.12 11.39
C GLN A 116 12.39 9.62 11.71
N SER A 117 12.21 10.50 10.72
CA SER A 117 12.13 11.94 10.96
C SER A 117 10.83 12.40 11.63
N VAL A 118 9.83 11.51 11.74
CA VAL A 118 8.56 11.83 12.40
C VAL A 118 8.69 11.68 13.91
N ASP A 119 8.80 12.81 14.59
CA ASP A 119 8.77 12.92 16.05
C ASP A 119 7.34 13.19 16.53
N ASP A 120 6.55 12.13 16.62
CA ASP A 120 5.18 12.16 17.14
C ASP A 120 4.88 10.87 17.92
N ALA A 121 4.70 11.00 19.24
CA ALA A 121 4.49 9.87 20.14
C ALA A 121 3.21 9.07 19.81
N ALA A 122 2.19 9.70 19.22
CA ALA A 122 0.97 8.99 18.82
C ALA A 122 1.19 8.05 17.63
N LEU A 123 2.28 8.25 16.87
CA LEU A 123 2.62 7.51 15.66
C LEU A 123 3.79 6.54 15.86
N GLU A 124 4.39 6.51 17.05
CA GLU A 124 5.59 5.75 17.36
C GLU A 124 5.46 4.27 17.03
N THR A 125 4.40 3.60 17.49
CA THR A 125 4.20 2.17 17.23
C THR A 125 4.12 1.86 15.73
N ALA A 126 3.38 2.66 14.96
CA ALA A 126 3.26 2.48 13.52
C ALA A 126 4.60 2.72 12.81
N ARG A 127 5.32 3.77 13.20
CA ARG A 127 6.67 4.08 12.70
C ARG A 127 7.63 2.92 12.97
N ASP A 128 7.62 2.36 14.17
CA ASP A 128 8.53 1.28 14.57
C ASP A 128 8.23 -0.01 13.79
N HIS A 129 6.95 -0.37 13.61
CA HIS A 129 6.57 -1.50 12.75
C HIS A 129 7.04 -1.33 11.30
N CYS A 130 6.79 -0.16 10.71
CA CYS A 130 7.19 0.12 9.34
C CYS A 130 8.72 0.13 9.16
N THR A 131 9.45 0.77 10.08
CA THR A 131 10.91 0.82 10.03
C THR A 131 11.55 -0.55 10.25
N ALA A 132 10.98 -1.40 11.11
CA ALA A 132 11.42 -2.79 11.26
C ALA A 132 11.24 -3.61 9.98
N GLN A 133 10.11 -3.44 9.26
CA GLN A 133 9.93 -4.09 7.96
C GLN A 133 10.95 -3.60 6.92
N LEU A 134 11.21 -2.29 6.87
CA LEU A 134 12.21 -1.71 5.98
C LEU A 134 13.62 -2.20 6.31
N ASP A 135 13.97 -2.31 7.59
CA ASP A 135 15.27 -2.85 8.03
C ASP A 135 15.51 -4.27 7.52
N GLN A 136 14.48 -5.13 7.56
CA GLN A 136 14.56 -6.47 7.00
C GLN A 136 14.73 -6.44 5.47
N ALA A 137 13.98 -5.57 4.77
CA ALA A 137 14.07 -5.44 3.31
C ALA A 137 15.44 -4.91 2.86
N ILE A 138 15.96 -3.87 3.51
CA ILE A 138 17.29 -3.30 3.28
C ILE A 138 18.36 -4.37 3.48
N SER A 139 18.27 -5.17 4.55
CA SER A 139 19.22 -6.25 4.82
C SER A 139 19.24 -7.28 3.69
N ARG A 140 18.06 -7.71 3.21
CA ARG A 140 17.94 -8.65 2.09
C ARG A 140 18.53 -8.09 0.80
N SER A 141 18.18 -6.84 0.44
CA SER A 141 18.69 -6.21 -0.78
C SER A 141 20.21 -6.02 -0.73
N ARG A 142 20.79 -5.62 0.41
CA ARG A 142 22.26 -5.52 0.56
C ARG A 142 22.94 -6.88 0.44
N ALA A 143 22.38 -7.93 1.04
CA ALA A 143 22.92 -9.28 0.92
C ALA A 143 22.88 -9.78 -0.52
N ALA A 144 21.79 -9.53 -1.24
CA ALA A 144 21.65 -9.89 -2.65
C ALA A 144 22.65 -9.12 -3.54
N ALA A 145 22.83 -7.82 -3.31
CA ALA A 145 23.83 -7.01 -4.03
C ALA A 145 25.25 -7.55 -3.81
N ALA A 146 25.62 -7.86 -2.57
CA ALA A 146 26.94 -8.42 -2.25
C ALA A 146 27.17 -9.80 -2.90
N ALA A 147 26.14 -10.65 -2.92
CA ALA A 147 26.22 -11.96 -3.58
C ALA A 147 26.39 -11.84 -5.10
N LEU A 148 25.72 -10.88 -5.73
CA LEU A 148 25.86 -10.62 -7.17
C LEU A 148 27.28 -10.15 -7.50
N SER A 149 27.81 -9.16 -6.78
CA SER A 149 29.18 -8.65 -7.00
C SER A 149 30.28 -9.68 -6.73
N ALA A 150 30.03 -10.69 -5.89
CA ALA A 150 30.99 -11.76 -5.65
C ALA A 150 30.98 -12.86 -6.72
N ALA A 151 29.94 -12.89 -7.56
CA ALA A 151 29.79 -13.84 -8.67
C ALA A 151 30.35 -13.32 -10.00
N GLU A 152 30.67 -12.03 -10.07
CA GLU A 152 31.31 -11.33 -11.20
C GLU A 152 32.84 -11.38 -11.10
#